data_AF-A0A3S3FES0-F1
#
_entry.id   AF-A0A3S3FES0-F1
#
_cell.length_a   1.000
_cell.length_b   1.000
_cell.length_c   1.000
_cell.angle_alpha   90.00
_cell.angle_beta   90.00
_cell.angle_gamma   90.00
#
_symmetry.space_group_name_H-M   'P 1'
#
loop_
_entity.id
_entity.type
_entity.pdbx_description
1 polymer ?
#
loop_
_entity_poly.entity_id
_entity_poly.type
_entity_poly.pdbx_seq_one_letter_code
_entity_poly.pdbx_strand_id
1 'polypeptide(L)' 'MQSQFSNGEVAECAFWRAALTADEFNALSKGFRPTRIRPQSLASYMPLVRLTQDLKGFAWTEVNSPTITDHPRVIG' A
#
# COMPACT_ATOMS: atom_id res chain seq x y z
N MET A 1 -4.94 -14.43 21.85
CA MET A 1 -5.34 -13.69 20.64
C MET A 1 -5.25 -14.66 19.47
N GLN A 2 -6.34 -14.87 18.73
CA GLN A 2 -6.22 -15.65 17.49
C GLN A 2 -5.64 -14.75 16.40
N SER A 3 -4.74 -15.31 15.58
CA SER A 3 -4.26 -14.63 14.39
C SER A 3 -5.27 -14.84 13.27
N GLN A 4 -5.82 -13.76 12.74
CA GLN A 4 -6.71 -13.81 11.57
C GLN A 4 -5.88 -13.53 10.32
N PHE A 5 -5.94 -14.45 9.37
CA PHE A 5 -5.27 -14.32 8.07
C PHE A 5 -6.33 -14.11 6.97
N SER A 6 -5.97 -13.38 5.91
CA SER A 6 -6.79 -13.23 4.72
C SER A 6 -6.17 -14.00 3.56
N ASN A 7 -7.01 -14.59 2.70
CA ASN A 7 -6.59 -15.26 1.47
C ASN A 7 -6.59 -14.31 0.25
N GLY A 8 -6.39 -13.01 0.50
CA GLY A 8 -6.46 -11.98 -0.54
C GLY A 8 -5.09 -11.55 -1.04
N GLU A 9 -5.07 -10.94 -2.23
CA GLU A 9 -3.90 -10.27 -2.78
C GLU A 9 -3.92 -8.80 -2.36
N VAL A 10 -2.76 -8.25 -1.99
CA VAL A 10 -2.63 -6.86 -1.55
C VAL A 10 -1.41 -6.22 -2.22
N ALA A 11 -1.56 -4.95 -2.58
CA ALA A 11 -0.52 -4.12 -3.16
C ALA A 11 -0.84 -2.64 -2.89
N GLU A 12 0.14 -1.75 -3.09
CA GLU A 12 -0.04 -0.29 -3.00
C GLU A 12 -0.62 0.21 -1.66
N CYS A 13 -0.27 -0.45 -0.55
CA CYS A 13 -0.77 -0.08 0.77
C CYS A 13 -0.13 1.24 1.24
N ALA A 14 -0.95 2.21 1.63
CA ALA A 14 -0.47 3.51 2.09
C ALA A 14 -1.27 4.01 3.30
N PHE A 15 -0.58 4.77 4.15
CA PHE A 15 -1.12 5.35 5.36
C PHE A 15 -0.89 6.85 5.36
N TRP A 16 -1.94 7.62 5.66
CA TRP A 16 -1.88 9.08 5.77
C TRP A 16 -2.15 9.52 7.20
N ARG A 17 -1.49 10.60 7.62
CA ARG A 17 -1.72 11.28 8.92
C ARG A 17 -2.91 12.24 8.90
N ALA A 18 -3.64 12.30 7.79
CA ALA A 18 -4.77 13.19 7.57
C ALA A 18 -5.90 12.43 6.86
N ALA A 19 -7.14 12.87 7.08
CA ALA A 19 -8.30 12.32 6.38
C ALA A 19 -8.27 12.71 4.91
N LEU A 20 -8.35 11.72 4.02
CA LEU A 20 -8.46 11.92 2.58
C LEU A 20 -9.88 12.36 2.20
N THR A 21 -10.00 13.17 1.14
CA THR A 21 -11.30 13.53 0.56
C THR A 21 -11.82 12.43 -0.37
N ALA A 22 -13.10 12.49 -0.71
CA ALA A 22 -13.71 11.56 -1.66
C ALA A 22 -13.01 11.57 -3.04
N ASP A 23 -12.57 12.74 -3.50
CA ASP A 23 -11.86 12.86 -4.78
C ASP A 23 -10.48 12.21 -4.74
N GLU A 24 -9.79 12.29 -3.60
CA GLU A 24 -8.50 11.64 -3.39
C GLU A 24 -8.65 10.11 -3.35
N PHE A 25 -9.69 9.60 -2.69
CA PHE A 25 -10.05 8.18 -2.75
C PHE A 25 -10.38 7.74 -4.20
N ASN A 26 -11.12 8.55 -4.95
CA ASN A 26 -11.43 8.29 -6.36
C ASN A 26 -10.18 8.33 -7.25
N ALA A 27 -9.16 9.12 -6.92
CA ALA A 27 -7.88 9.09 -7.62
C ALA A 27 -7.14 7.78 -7.32
N LEU A 28 -7.09 7.35 -6.06
CA LEU A 28 -6.46 6.09 -5.67
C LEU A 28 -7.14 4.88 -6.35
N SER A 29 -8.47 4.85 -6.45
CA SER A 29 -9.21 3.76 -7.11
C SER A 29 -8.92 3.66 -8.61
N LYS A 30 -8.52 4.77 -9.25
CA LYS A 30 -8.06 4.80 -10.65
C LYS A 30 -6.62 4.32 -10.83
N GLY A 31 -5.92 3.98 -9.73
CA GLY A 31 -4.54 3.52 -9.72
C GLY A 31 -3.51 4.63 -9.60
N PHE A 32 -3.87 5.85 -9.19
CA PHE A 32 -2.87 6.89 -8.94
C PHE A 32 -1.96 6.52 -7.77
N ARG A 33 -0.65 6.74 -7.93
CA ARG A 33 0.33 6.48 -6.85
C ARG A 33 0.02 7.28 -5.58
N PRO A 34 0.10 6.65 -4.39
CA PRO A 34 -0.02 7.34 -3.11
C PRO A 34 0.95 8.52 -2.93
N THR A 35 2.13 8.49 -3.56
CA THR A 35 3.10 9.60 -3.54
C THR A 35 2.59 10.88 -4.24
N ARG A 36 1.55 10.77 -5.08
CA ARG A 36 0.91 11.92 -5.73
C ARG A 36 -0.30 12.44 -4.96
N ILE A 37 -0.74 11.74 -3.91
CA ILE A 37 -1.89 12.10 -3.10
C ILE A 37 -1.41 12.50 -1.70
N ARG A 38 -1.44 13.81 -1.42
CA ARG A 38 -0.99 14.40 -0.14
C ARG A 38 0.36 13.86 0.35
N PRO A 39 1.45 14.00 -0.44
CA PRO A 39 2.77 13.47 -0.06
C PRO A 39 3.25 13.97 1.30
N GLN A 40 2.90 15.21 1.67
CA GLN A 40 3.27 15.80 2.97
C GLN A 40 2.62 15.08 4.16
N SER A 41 1.44 14.47 3.98
CA SER A 41 0.73 13.74 5.02
C SER A 41 0.95 12.23 4.94
N LEU A 42 1.71 11.73 3.96
CA LEU A 42 1.96 10.31 3.76
C LEU A 42 2.91 9.76 4.84
N ALA A 43 2.37 8.94 5.73
CA ALA A 43 3.11 8.31 6.82
C ALA A 43 3.99 7.17 6.31
N SER A 44 3.41 6.24 5.55
CA SER A 44 4.10 5.10 4.97
C SER A 44 3.40 4.68 3.67
N TYR A 45 4.16 4.10 2.76
CA TYR A 45 3.67 3.57 1.49
C TYR A 45 4.49 2.36 1.12
N MET A 46 3.81 1.25 0.87
CA MET A 46 4.35 -0.07 0.60
C MET A 46 3.86 -0.49 -0.79
N PRO A 47 4.70 -0.32 -1.82
CA PRO A 47 4.36 -0.78 -3.17
C PRO A 47 4.17 -2.30 -3.22
N LEU A 48 4.91 -3.05 -2.40
CA LEU A 48 4.94 -4.52 -2.41
C LEU A 48 5.40 -5.12 -3.76
N VAL A 49 6.24 -4.38 -4.49
CA VAL A 49 6.91 -4.88 -5.69
C VAL A 49 8.08 -5.76 -5.27
N ARG A 50 7.79 -7.05 -5.01
CA ARG A 50 8.72 -8.12 -4.59
C ARG A 50 9.39 -7.97 -3.22
N LEU A 51 9.44 -6.75 -2.69
CA LEU A 51 10.03 -6.46 -1.40
C LEU A 51 8.94 -6.06 -0.42
N THR A 52 9.00 -6.65 0.77
CA THR A 52 8.14 -6.31 1.91
C THR A 52 8.77 -5.18 2.72
N GLN A 53 8.93 -4.04 2.04
CA GLN A 53 9.51 -2.82 2.57
C GLN A 53 8.67 -1.63 2.15
N ASP A 54 8.57 -0.63 3.03
CA ASP A 54 7.99 0.65 2.65
C ASP A 54 8.99 1.49 1.84
N LEU A 55 8.50 2.56 1.21
CA LEU A 55 9.32 3.45 0.39
C LEU A 55 10.43 4.15 1.20
N LYS A 56 10.33 4.19 2.54
CA LYS A 56 11.33 4.75 3.45
C LYS A 56 12.35 3.72 3.92
N GLY A 57 12.24 2.47 3.48
CA GLY A 57 13.17 1.37 3.80
C GLY A 57 12.84 0.61 5.09
N PHE A 58 11.69 0.86 5.72
CA PHE A 58 11.22 0.07 6.86
C PHE A 58 10.74 -1.30 6.37
N ALA A 59 11.42 -2.34 6.83
CA ALA A 59 11.05 -3.72 6.55
C ALA A 59 9.88 -4.17 7.42
N TRP A 60 8.93 -4.85 6.79
CA TRP A 60 7.81 -5.48 7.47
C TRP A 60 8.06 -6.99 7.59
N THR A 61 7.51 -7.60 8.64
CA THR A 61 7.65 -9.03 8.89
C THR A 61 6.57 -9.80 8.14
N GLU A 62 6.98 -10.65 7.22
CA GLU A 62 6.11 -11.62 6.56
C GLU A 62 5.73 -12.76 7.51
N VAL A 63 4.49 -13.23 7.42
CA VAL A 63 4.01 -14.39 8.18
C VAL A 63 3.41 -15.39 7.19
N ASN A 64 3.69 -16.67 7.37
CA ASN A 64 3.17 -17.78 6.55
C ASN A 64 3.56 -17.78 5.06
N SER A 65 4.74 -17.24 4.70
CA SER A 65 5.32 -17.36 3.35
C SER A 65 4.38 -16.84 2.24
N PRO A 66 4.10 -15.52 2.20
CA PRO A 66 3.29 -14.92 1.13
C PRO A 66 3.90 -15.20 -0.25
N THR A 67 3.04 -15.32 -1.26
CA THR A 67 3.46 -15.54 -2.65
C THR A 67 3.39 -14.25 -3.44
N ILE A 68 4.15 -14.18 -4.54
CA ILE A 68 4.17 -13.02 -5.43
C ILE A 68 3.19 -13.28 -6.58
N THR A 69 2.31 -12.31 -6.83
CA THR A 69 1.31 -12.32 -7.91
C THR A 69 1.50 -11.10 -8.82
N ASP A 70 0.66 -10.96 -9.85
CA ASP A 70 0.70 -9.82 -10.76
C ASP A 70 0.32 -8.52 -10.03
N HIS A 71 1.08 -7.46 -10.29
CA HIS A 71 0.89 -6.19 -9.57
C HIS A 71 -0.23 -5.38 -10.22
N PRO A 72 -1.15 -4.76 -9.45
CA PRO A 72 -2.16 -3.90 -10.04
C PRO A 72 -1.50 -2.76 -10.83
N ARG A 73 -2.19 -2.30 -11.87
CA ARG A 73 -1.69 -1.17 -12.67
C ARG A 73 -1.60 0.07 -11.80
N VAL A 74 -0.42 0.69 -11.83
CA VAL A 74 -0.14 1.95 -11.15
C VAL A 74 0.09 3.06 -12.17
N ILE A 75 -0.52 4.21 -11.92
CA ILE A 75 -0.41 5.42 -12.71
C ILE A 75 0.40 6.45 -11.90
N GLY A 76 1.62 6.75 -12.37
CA GLY A 76 2.49 7.81 -11.86
C GLY A 76 3.91 7.37 -11.53
#